data_AF-A0A1S3XD05-F1
#
_entry.id   AF-A0A1S3XD05-F1
#
_cell.length_a   1.000
_cell.length_b   1.000
_cell.length_c   1.000
_cell.angle_alpha   90.00
_cell.angle_beta   90.00
_cell.angle_gamma   90.00
#
_symmetry.space_group_name_H-M   'P 1'
#
loop_
_entity.id
_entity.type
_entity.pdbx_description
1 polymer ?
#
loop_
_entity_poly.entity_id
_entity_poly.type
_entity_poly.pdbx_seq_one_letter_code
_entity_poly.pdbx_strand_id
1 'polypeptide(L)'
;MENRPIDVPDSQFRELLRYWNSDTYKEKKKETSESLSSKDIFVATRKRKPDQVYKASYADTLNKIAEMDRIQSTQETEDDSQSVDAFASIMGPEHPGRLILYGRGVTKTSLKTKVGDIGTSLSSIDEMLQQKMVEMEERMQQRMWEKFNAQKDAMELQVAVNIISQLKRLNPDLQVDPNILVFNARSPGDVFPAQ
;
A
#
# COMPACT_ATOMS: atom_id res chain seq x y z
N MET A 1 -18.95 11.40 -0.79
CA MET A 1 -18.53 10.81 -2.08
C MET A 1 -19.72 10.07 -2.67
N GLU A 2 -20.01 10.25 -3.95
CA GLU A 2 -21.04 9.44 -4.64
C GLU A 2 -20.60 7.96 -4.65
N ASN A 3 -21.56 7.04 -4.48
CA ASN A 3 -21.35 5.58 -4.46
C ASN A 3 -20.46 5.02 -3.31
N ARG A 4 -20.17 5.81 -2.27
CA ARG A 4 -19.53 5.28 -1.06
C ARG A 4 -20.52 4.39 -0.30
N PRO A 5 -20.13 3.17 0.12
CA PRO A 5 -20.93 2.39 1.08
C PRO A 5 -21.19 3.20 2.36
N ILE A 6 -22.39 3.02 2.95
CA ILE A 6 -22.79 3.75 4.17
C ILE A 6 -21.89 3.35 5.34
N ASP A 7 -21.57 2.06 5.43
CA ASP A 7 -20.83 1.44 6.54
C ASP A 7 -19.33 1.75 6.55
N VAL A 8 -18.79 2.37 5.49
CA VAL A 8 -17.36 2.66 5.37
C VAL A 8 -17.09 4.14 5.65
N PRO A 9 -16.22 4.49 6.61
CA PRO A 9 -15.83 5.88 6.86
C PRO A 9 -15.24 6.56 5.61
N ASP A 10 -15.49 7.86 5.45
CA ASP A 10 -15.02 8.64 4.28
C ASP A 10 -13.49 8.61 4.15
N SER A 11 -12.79 8.70 5.28
CA SER A 11 -11.33 8.66 5.34
C SER A 11 -10.75 7.37 4.76
N GLN A 12 -11.30 6.22 5.16
CA GLN A 12 -10.86 4.91 4.69
C GLN A 12 -11.18 4.71 3.20
N PHE A 13 -12.35 5.16 2.73
CA PHE A 13 -12.69 5.05 1.32
C PHE A 13 -11.77 5.90 0.42
N ARG A 14 -11.37 7.11 0.87
CA ARG A 14 -10.39 7.94 0.15
C ARG A 14 -9.01 7.28 0.08
N GLU A 15 -8.60 6.65 1.17
CA GLU A 15 -7.34 5.92 1.21
C GLU A 15 -7.32 4.75 0.24
N LEU A 16 -8.42 4.01 0.14
CA LEU A 16 -8.57 2.92 -0.83
C LEU A 16 -8.48 3.43 -2.28
N LEU A 17 -9.17 4.53 -2.59
CA LEU A 17 -9.11 5.17 -3.91
C LEU A 17 -7.70 5.67 -4.22
N ARG A 18 -7.00 6.23 -3.23
CA ARG A 18 -5.60 6.67 -3.39
C ARG A 18 -4.67 5.50 -3.67
N TYR A 19 -4.86 4.38 -2.98
CA TYR A 19 -4.10 3.15 -3.22
C TYR A 19 -4.31 2.62 -4.64
N TRP A 20 -5.56 2.48 -5.09
CA TRP A 20 -5.86 1.99 -6.45
C TRP A 20 -5.38 2.91 -7.57
N ASN A 21 -5.30 4.22 -7.30
CA ASN A 21 -4.79 5.18 -8.27
C ASN A 21 -3.26 5.37 -8.19
N SER A 22 -2.58 4.75 -7.22
CA SER A 22 -1.14 4.84 -7.07
C SER A 22 -0.39 4.14 -8.19
N ASP A 23 0.77 4.68 -8.57
CA ASP A 23 1.58 4.11 -9.65
C ASP A 23 2.10 2.72 -9.31
N THR A 24 2.41 2.46 -8.02
CA THR A 24 2.82 1.14 -7.55
C THR A 24 1.80 0.03 -7.83
N TYR A 25 0.50 0.34 -7.72
CA TYR A 25 -0.56 -0.63 -8.03
C TYR A 25 -0.71 -0.80 -9.54
N LYS A 26 -0.61 0.29 -10.31
CA LYS A 26 -0.68 0.25 -11.78
C LYS A 26 0.49 -0.53 -12.39
N GLU A 27 1.69 -0.39 -11.86
CA GLU A 27 2.88 -1.14 -12.30
C GLU A 27 2.74 -2.64 -12.00
N LYS A 28 2.37 -3.01 -10.76
CA LYS A 28 2.09 -4.42 -10.42
C LYS A 28 1.02 -5.04 -11.30
N LYS A 29 -0.02 -4.27 -11.65
CA LYS A 29 -1.05 -4.71 -12.59
C LYS A 29 -0.46 -4.94 -13.98
N LYS A 30 0.38 -4.03 -14.50
CA LYS A 30 1.03 -4.16 -15.82
C LYS A 30 1.98 -5.36 -15.89
N GLU A 31 2.77 -5.60 -14.85
CA GLU A 31 3.70 -6.75 -14.77
C GLU A 31 2.97 -8.11 -14.74
N THR A 32 1.72 -8.14 -14.28
CA THR A 32 0.86 -9.34 -14.31
C THR A 32 -0.16 -9.34 -15.43
N SER A 33 -0.24 -8.25 -16.22
CA SER A 33 -1.17 -8.09 -17.32
C SER A 33 -0.41 -7.92 -18.63
N GLU A 34 0.30 -8.96 -19.08
CA GLU A 34 0.21 -9.23 -20.51
C GLU A 34 -1.29 -9.31 -20.81
N SER A 35 -1.78 -8.44 -21.70
CA SER A 35 -3.19 -8.43 -22.09
C SER A 35 -3.47 -9.71 -22.86
N LEU A 36 -3.72 -10.79 -22.14
CA LEU A 36 -4.08 -12.09 -22.71
C LEU A 36 -5.30 -11.90 -23.59
N SER A 37 -5.24 -12.40 -24.82
CA SER A 37 -6.38 -12.37 -25.73
C SER A 37 -7.54 -13.19 -25.14
N SER A 38 -8.79 -12.86 -25.50
CA SER A 38 -9.96 -13.67 -25.18
C SER A 38 -9.76 -15.14 -25.57
N LYS A 39 -9.06 -15.39 -26.69
CA LYS A 39 -8.64 -16.73 -27.12
C LYS A 39 -7.72 -17.40 -26.10
N ASP A 40 -6.68 -16.72 -25.65
CA ASP A 40 -5.70 -17.28 -24.71
C ASP A 40 -6.35 -17.64 -23.38
N ILE A 41 -7.23 -16.76 -22.90
CA ILE A 41 -8.02 -16.99 -21.68
C ILE A 41 -8.93 -18.21 -21.85
N PHE A 42 -9.60 -18.35 -23.00
CA PHE A 42 -10.42 -19.51 -23.30
C PHE A 42 -9.59 -20.81 -23.30
N VAL A 43 -8.45 -20.82 -24.01
CA VAL A 43 -7.56 -21.98 -24.06
C VAL A 43 -7.09 -22.35 -22.66
N ALA A 44 -6.61 -21.38 -21.87
CA ALA A 44 -6.11 -21.61 -20.52
C ALA A 44 -7.18 -22.15 -19.56
N THR A 45 -8.38 -21.57 -19.58
CA THR A 45 -9.49 -21.96 -18.68
C THR A 45 -10.13 -23.30 -19.06
N ARG A 46 -9.97 -23.74 -20.30
CA ARG A 46 -10.51 -25.02 -20.80
C ARG A 46 -9.49 -26.17 -20.79
N LYS A 47 -8.27 -25.95 -20.30
CA LYS A 47 -7.31 -27.04 -20.08
C LYS A 47 -7.86 -28.03 -19.04
N ARG A 48 -7.96 -29.29 -19.45
CA ARG A 48 -8.36 -30.41 -18.59
C ARG A 48 -7.14 -30.95 -17.85
N LYS A 49 -7.37 -31.45 -16.63
CA LYS A 49 -6.35 -32.16 -15.87
C LYS A 49 -6.20 -33.57 -16.47
N PRO A 50 -4.96 -34.03 -16.73
CA PRO A 50 -4.75 -35.35 -17.34
C PRO A 50 -5.29 -36.49 -16.46
N ASP A 51 -5.23 -36.34 -15.13
CA ASP A 51 -5.64 -37.37 -14.17
C ASP A 51 -7.13 -37.33 -13.80
N GLN A 52 -7.91 -36.46 -14.44
CA GLN A 52 -9.33 -36.27 -14.12
C GLN A 52 -10.22 -36.87 -15.22
N VAL A 53 -11.11 -37.77 -14.83
CA VAL A 53 -12.14 -38.30 -15.73
C VAL A 53 -13.27 -37.27 -15.87
N TYR A 54 -13.58 -36.87 -17.10
CA TYR A 54 -14.64 -35.91 -17.41
C TYR A 54 -15.85 -36.60 -18.04
N LYS A 55 -17.06 -36.12 -17.69
CA LYS A 55 -18.32 -36.67 -18.22
C LYS A 55 -18.55 -36.37 -19.70
N ALA A 56 -18.06 -35.23 -20.18
CA ALA A 56 -18.23 -34.79 -21.56
C ALA A 56 -16.94 -34.97 -22.37
N SER A 57 -17.05 -35.21 -23.67
CA SER A 57 -15.89 -35.26 -24.58
C SER A 57 -15.20 -33.91 -24.66
N TYR A 58 -13.92 -33.90 -25.07
CA TYR A 58 -13.14 -32.66 -25.26
C TYR A 58 -13.20 -32.15 -26.72
N ALA A 59 -13.87 -32.89 -27.60
CA ALA A 59 -13.88 -32.65 -29.05
C ALA A 59 -14.42 -31.26 -29.43
N ASP A 60 -15.53 -30.82 -28.84
CA ASP A 60 -16.13 -29.50 -29.12
C ASP A 60 -15.16 -28.36 -28.76
N THR A 61 -14.46 -28.47 -27.63
CA THR A 61 -13.48 -27.46 -27.21
C THR A 61 -12.26 -27.45 -28.14
N LEU A 62 -11.76 -28.63 -28.53
CA LEU A 62 -10.66 -28.74 -29.48
C LEU A 62 -11.03 -28.14 -30.85
N ASN A 63 -12.23 -28.41 -31.34
CA ASN A 63 -12.71 -27.87 -32.61
C ASN A 63 -12.78 -26.35 -32.57
N LYS A 64 -13.32 -25.76 -31.50
CA LYS A 64 -13.37 -24.30 -31.31
C LYS A 64 -11.98 -23.67 -31.28
N ILE A 65 -11.02 -24.29 -30.59
CA ILE A 65 -9.63 -23.80 -30.55
C ILE A 65 -9.01 -23.85 -31.95
N ALA A 66 -9.18 -24.96 -32.67
CA ALA A 66 -8.65 -25.11 -34.03
C ALA A 66 -9.29 -24.12 -35.02
N GLU A 67 -10.58 -23.82 -34.89
CA GLU A 67 -11.23 -22.76 -35.68
C GLU A 67 -10.67 -21.37 -35.33
N MET A 68 -10.43 -21.08 -34.05
CA MET A 68 -9.79 -19.82 -33.63
C MET A 68 -8.35 -19.69 -34.19
N ASP A 69 -7.60 -20.80 -34.28
CA ASP A 69 -6.26 -20.84 -34.90
C ASP A 69 -6.31 -20.54 -36.40
N ARG A 70 -7.31 -21.10 -37.11
CA ARG A 70 -7.51 -20.87 -38.54
C ARG A 70 -7.81 -19.41 -38.86
N ILE A 71 -8.74 -18.78 -38.12
CA ILE A 71 -9.13 -17.38 -38.33
C ILE A 71 -7.95 -16.42 -38.09
N GLN A 72 -7.12 -16.68 -37.07
CA GLN A 72 -5.92 -15.89 -36.83
C GLN A 72 -4.88 -16.07 -37.95
N SER A 73 -4.64 -17.31 -38.37
CA SER A 73 -3.66 -17.61 -39.42
C SER A 73 -4.02 -16.95 -40.76
N THR A 74 -5.31 -16.86 -41.11
CA THR A 74 -5.76 -16.19 -42.34
C THR A 74 -5.59 -14.67 -42.27
N GLN A 75 -5.78 -14.05 -41.10
CA GLN A 75 -5.63 -12.61 -40.94
C GLN A 75 -4.18 -12.14 -40.97
N GLU A 76 -3.22 -12.98 -40.58
CA GLU A 76 -1.79 -12.65 -40.68
C GLU A 76 -1.31 -12.53 -42.14
N THR A 77 -2.09 -13.03 -43.11
CA THR A 77 -1.73 -13.02 -44.54
C THR A 77 -2.40 -11.92 -45.36
N GLU A 78 -3.44 -11.25 -44.84
CA GLU A 78 -4.22 -10.23 -45.55
C GLU A 78 -3.97 -8.85 -44.93
N ASP A 79 -3.46 -7.89 -45.72
CA ASP A 79 -3.08 -6.50 -45.36
C ASP A 79 -4.29 -5.58 -45.03
N ASP A 80 -5.41 -6.17 -44.64
CA ASP A 80 -6.67 -5.47 -44.43
C ASP A 80 -6.77 -4.97 -42.99
N SER A 81 -7.03 -3.67 -42.85
CA SER A 81 -7.01 -2.88 -41.60
C SER A 81 -8.10 -3.24 -40.58
N GLN A 82 -8.74 -4.40 -40.72
CA GLN A 82 -9.84 -4.91 -39.89
C GLN A 82 -9.47 -6.29 -39.35
N SER A 83 -8.61 -6.35 -38.33
CA SER A 83 -8.39 -7.60 -37.58
C SER A 83 -9.70 -8.02 -36.91
N VAL A 84 -10.23 -9.20 -37.26
CA VAL A 84 -11.46 -9.72 -36.68
C VAL A 84 -11.12 -10.56 -35.44
N ASP A 85 -11.76 -10.29 -34.30
CA ASP A 85 -11.55 -11.11 -33.10
C ASP A 85 -12.01 -12.56 -33.33
N ALA A 86 -11.04 -13.46 -33.47
CA ALA A 86 -11.28 -14.89 -33.69
C ALA A 86 -12.17 -15.52 -32.60
N PHE A 87 -12.09 -15.02 -31.36
CA PHE A 87 -12.94 -15.51 -30.29
C PHE A 87 -14.40 -15.10 -30.49
N ALA A 88 -14.66 -13.81 -30.73
CA ALA A 88 -16.01 -13.31 -31.01
C ALA A 88 -16.63 -13.91 -32.28
N SER A 89 -15.83 -14.25 -33.29
CA SER A 89 -16.33 -14.94 -34.50
C SER A 89 -16.94 -16.31 -34.18
N ILE A 90 -16.40 -17.04 -33.21
CA ILE A 90 -16.81 -18.41 -32.88
C ILE A 90 -17.82 -18.46 -31.74
N MET A 91 -17.61 -17.61 -30.73
CA MET A 91 -18.47 -17.58 -29.54
C MET A 91 -19.65 -16.61 -29.68
N GLY A 92 -19.61 -15.76 -30.71
CA GLY A 92 -20.54 -14.67 -30.91
C GLY A 92 -20.10 -13.38 -30.19
N PRO A 93 -20.65 -12.23 -30.61
CA PRO A 93 -20.43 -10.97 -29.92
C PRO A 93 -21.05 -11.01 -28.53
N GLU A 94 -20.41 -10.32 -27.59
CA GLU A 94 -20.92 -10.16 -26.24
C GLU A 94 -22.24 -9.37 -26.23
N HIS A 95 -23.22 -9.86 -25.47
CA HIS A 95 -24.54 -9.22 -25.42
C HIS A 95 -24.51 -7.91 -24.61
N PRO A 96 -25.18 -6.84 -25.08
CA PRO A 96 -25.30 -5.60 -24.32
C PRO A 96 -25.82 -5.84 -22.90
N GLY A 97 -25.14 -5.26 -21.90
CA GLY A 97 -25.51 -5.40 -20.49
C GLY A 97 -25.12 -6.72 -19.82
N ARG A 98 -24.42 -7.62 -20.53
CA ARG A 98 -23.83 -8.84 -19.96
C ARG A 98 -22.32 -8.79 -20.15
N LEU A 99 -21.59 -9.13 -19.09
CA LEU A 99 -20.14 -9.28 -19.13
C LEU A 99 -19.77 -10.75 -18.94
N ILE A 100 -19.05 -11.33 -19.88
CA ILE A 100 -18.46 -12.66 -19.81
C ILE A 100 -17.28 -12.55 -18.85
N LEU A 101 -17.47 -13.10 -17.65
CA LEU A 101 -16.41 -13.21 -16.66
C LEU A 101 -15.60 -14.48 -16.93
N TYR A 102 -14.29 -14.32 -17.08
CA TYR A 102 -13.35 -15.42 -17.16
C TYR A 102 -12.63 -15.60 -15.82
N GLY A 103 -12.41 -16.84 -15.43
CA GLY A 103 -11.64 -17.19 -14.23
C GLY A 103 -12.43 -17.94 -13.16
N ARG A 104 -11.80 -18.11 -12.00
CA ARG A 104 -12.34 -18.88 -10.88
C ARG A 104 -13.32 -18.01 -10.09
N GLY A 105 -14.61 -18.33 -10.17
CA GLY A 105 -15.62 -17.72 -9.31
C GLY A 105 -15.43 -18.08 -7.83
N VAL A 106 -16.02 -17.27 -6.95
CA VAL A 106 -16.09 -17.60 -5.52
C VAL A 106 -16.95 -18.85 -5.33
N THR A 107 -16.35 -19.90 -4.78
CA THR A 107 -17.09 -21.12 -4.43
C THR A 107 -17.61 -21.01 -3.00
N LYS A 108 -18.73 -21.68 -2.68
CA LYS A 108 -19.28 -21.72 -1.31
C LYS A 108 -18.23 -22.22 -0.30
N THR A 109 -17.30 -23.08 -0.73
CA THR A 109 -16.17 -23.52 0.09
C THR A 109 -15.14 -22.41 0.27
N SER A 110 -14.77 -21.66 -0.77
CA SER A 110 -13.91 -20.46 -0.65
C SER A 110 -14.45 -19.45 0.37
N LEU A 111 -15.76 -19.24 0.41
CA LEU A 111 -16.40 -18.35 1.40
C LEU A 111 -16.48 -18.96 2.80
N LYS A 112 -16.59 -20.28 2.92
CA LYS A 112 -16.65 -21.00 4.20
C LYS A 112 -15.28 -21.29 4.81
N THR A 113 -14.20 -21.19 4.03
CA THR A 113 -12.86 -21.48 4.51
C THR A 113 -12.43 -20.32 5.40
N LYS A 114 -12.34 -20.61 6.71
CA LYS A 114 -11.85 -19.75 7.81
C LYS A 114 -12.91 -18.93 8.56
N VAL A 115 -13.84 -19.58 9.27
CA VAL A 115 -14.43 -18.96 10.48
C VAL A 115 -13.49 -19.11 11.69
N GLY A 116 -12.62 -20.13 11.71
CA GLY A 116 -11.72 -20.39 12.85
C GLY A 116 -10.33 -19.73 12.82
N ASP A 117 -9.84 -19.28 11.65
CA ASP A 117 -8.46 -18.80 11.47
C ASP A 117 -8.37 -17.27 11.25
N ILE A 118 -9.53 -16.60 11.12
CA ILE A 118 -9.60 -15.13 11.00
C ILE A 118 -9.41 -14.46 12.36
N GLY A 119 -9.83 -15.12 13.46
CA GLY A 119 -9.75 -14.56 14.81
C GLY A 119 -8.32 -14.21 15.24
N THR A 120 -7.36 -15.10 14.95
CA THR A 120 -5.95 -14.94 15.35
C THR A 120 -5.21 -13.89 14.51
N SER A 121 -5.51 -13.81 13.21
CA SER A 121 -4.85 -12.84 12.31
C SER A 121 -5.36 -11.41 12.48
N LEU A 122 -6.64 -11.22 12.85
CA LEU A 122 -7.18 -9.89 13.12
C LEU A 122 -6.69 -9.32 14.44
N SER A 123 -6.58 -10.13 15.51
CA SER A 123 -6.07 -9.63 16.80
C SER A 123 -4.60 -9.22 16.68
N SER A 124 -3.78 -9.99 15.95
CA SER A 124 -2.36 -9.67 15.76
C SER A 124 -2.13 -8.37 14.98
N ILE A 125 -2.97 -8.06 13.98
CA ILE A 125 -2.90 -6.80 13.24
C ILE A 125 -3.39 -5.63 14.09
N ASP A 126 -4.45 -5.84 14.89
CA ASP A 126 -5.00 -4.83 15.78
C ASP A 126 -4.02 -4.46 16.90
N GLU A 127 -3.38 -5.46 17.52
CA GLU A 127 -2.34 -5.28 18.53
C GLU A 127 -1.15 -4.47 17.99
N MET A 128 -0.70 -4.73 16.76
CA MET A 128 0.40 -3.98 16.14
C MET A 128 0.02 -2.52 15.83
N LEU A 129 -1.24 -2.27 15.44
CA LEU A 129 -1.74 -0.91 15.20
C LEU A 129 -1.88 -0.13 16.51
N GLN A 130 -2.40 -0.77 17.56
CA GLN A 130 -2.47 -0.17 18.89
C GLN A 130 -1.07 0.17 19.43
N GLN A 131 -0.11 -0.74 19.30
CA GLN A 131 1.27 -0.51 19.73
C GLN A 131 1.91 0.69 19.00
N LYS A 132 1.71 0.81 17.68
CA LYS A 132 2.21 1.96 16.91
C LYS A 132 1.54 3.28 17.29
N MET A 133 0.27 3.26 17.70
CA MET A 133 -0.44 4.44 18.16
C MET A 133 0.15 4.95 19.47
N VAL A 134 0.39 4.04 20.42
CA VAL A 134 1.00 4.36 21.71
C VAL A 134 2.44 4.87 21.52
N GLU A 135 3.24 4.21 20.68
CA GLU A 135 4.61 4.66 20.39
C GLU A 135 4.63 6.06 19.75
N MET A 136 3.69 6.35 18.84
CA MET A 136 3.58 7.66 18.22
C MET A 136 3.17 8.74 19.22
N GLU A 137 2.28 8.41 20.17
CA GLU A 137 1.84 9.32 21.22
C GLU A 137 2.96 9.64 22.21
N GLU A 138 3.70 8.63 22.69
CA GLU A 138 4.88 8.81 23.52
C GLU A 138 5.94 9.67 22.82
N ARG A 139 6.19 9.40 21.53
CA ARG A 139 7.14 10.19 20.74
C ARG A 139 6.69 11.63 20.54
N MET A 140 5.39 11.87 20.42
CA MET A 140 4.82 13.22 20.33
C MET A 140 4.96 13.97 21.67
N GLN A 141 4.66 13.30 22.77
CA GLN A 141 4.82 13.85 24.12
C GLN A 141 6.29 14.18 24.41
N GLN A 142 7.21 13.30 24.06
CA GLN A 142 8.65 13.53 24.21
C GLN A 142 9.10 14.77 23.41
N ARG A 143 8.70 14.89 22.14
CA ARG A 143 9.03 16.07 21.32
C ARG A 143 8.44 17.36 21.88
N MET A 144 7.23 17.29 22.44
CA MET A 144 6.60 18.45 23.08
C MET A 144 7.37 18.88 24.33
N TRP A 145 7.79 17.92 25.15
CA TRP A 145 8.60 18.14 26.34
C TRP A 145 9.99 18.73 26.00
N GLU A 146 10.66 18.18 25.00
CA GLU A 146 11.95 18.69 24.51
C GLU A 146 11.84 20.14 24.01
N LYS A 147 10.79 20.46 23.24
CA LYS A 147 10.54 21.83 22.80
C LYS A 147 10.29 22.79 23.97
N PHE A 148 9.56 22.36 24.98
CA PHE A 148 9.31 23.18 26.17
C PHE A 148 10.60 23.45 26.95
N ASN A 149 11.44 22.44 27.15
CA ASN A 149 12.73 22.62 27.82
C ASN A 149 13.70 23.50 27.02
N ALA A 150 13.78 23.32 25.70
CA ALA A 150 14.59 24.19 24.86
C ALA A 150 14.14 25.66 24.93
N GLN A 151 12.83 25.92 25.00
CA GLN A 151 12.30 27.27 25.23
C GLN A 151 12.67 27.80 26.61
N LYS A 152 12.59 26.97 27.66
CA LYS A 152 12.99 27.34 29.01
C LYS A 152 14.47 27.75 29.05
N ASP A 153 15.35 26.94 28.45
CA ASP A 153 16.79 27.21 28.41
C ASP A 153 17.11 28.49 27.62
N ALA A 154 16.41 28.73 26.51
CA ALA A 154 16.55 29.97 25.75
C ALA A 154 16.13 31.19 26.56
N MET A 155 15.05 31.08 27.34
CA MET A 155 14.59 32.14 28.24
C MET A 155 15.59 32.39 29.37
N GLU A 156 16.17 31.34 29.96
CA GLU A 156 17.21 31.45 30.99
C GLU A 156 18.47 32.17 30.47
N LEU A 157 18.93 31.79 29.27
CA LEU A 157 20.05 32.47 28.60
C LEU A 157 19.73 33.94 28.33
N GLN A 158 18.52 34.25 27.87
CA GLN A 158 18.11 35.63 27.61
C GLN A 158 18.07 36.49 28.89
N VAL A 159 17.59 35.93 29.99
CA VAL A 159 17.61 36.58 31.30
C VAL A 159 19.05 36.82 31.76
N ALA A 160 19.94 35.82 31.63
CA ALA A 160 21.35 35.95 32.00
C ALA A 160 22.07 37.06 31.20
N VAL A 161 21.86 37.09 29.88
CA VAL A 161 22.42 38.14 28.99
C VAL A 161 21.94 39.53 29.39
N ASN A 162 20.66 39.67 29.74
CA ASN A 162 20.11 40.96 30.20
C ASN A 162 20.74 41.41 31.53
N ILE A 163 20.90 40.50 32.50
CA ILE A 163 21.53 40.81 33.80
C ILE A 163 22.99 41.25 33.59
N ILE A 164 23.77 40.51 32.79
CA ILE A 164 25.17 40.84 32.48
C ILE A 164 25.26 42.22 31.82
N SER A 165 24.36 42.51 30.86
CA SER A 165 24.31 43.79 30.17
C SER A 165 24.01 44.95 31.12
N GLN A 166 23.13 44.76 32.11
CA GLN A 166 22.84 45.76 33.14
C GLN A 166 24.03 45.99 34.07
N LEU A 167 24.69 44.91 34.54
CA LEU A 167 25.86 45.02 35.40
C LEU A 167 27.03 45.74 34.72
N LYS A 168 27.27 45.47 33.43
CA LYS A 168 28.32 46.13 32.64
C LYS A 168 28.07 47.63 32.46
N ARG A 169 26.81 48.06 32.39
CA ARG A 169 26.46 49.50 32.36
C ARG A 169 26.74 50.18 33.69
N LEU A 170 26.59 49.47 34.80
CA LEU A 170 26.84 50.01 36.14
C LEU A 170 28.33 50.02 36.49
N ASN A 171 29.10 49.04 36.01
CA ASN A 171 30.54 48.91 36.24
C ASN A 171 31.28 48.61 34.92
N PRO A 172 31.78 49.64 34.20
CA PRO A 172 32.41 49.48 32.89
C PRO A 172 33.71 48.64 32.92
N ASP A 173 34.43 48.65 34.04
CA ASP A 173 35.72 47.96 34.21
C ASP A 173 35.56 46.47 34.58
N LEU A 174 34.33 45.97 34.71
CA LEU A 174 34.03 44.59 35.06
C LEU A 174 34.33 43.66 33.88
N GLN A 175 35.42 42.88 34.00
CA GLN A 175 35.75 41.83 33.03
C GLN A 175 34.90 40.59 33.28
N VAL A 176 33.99 40.28 32.36
CA VAL A 176 33.16 39.07 32.39
C VAL A 176 33.80 38.04 31.47
N ASP A 177 34.16 36.88 32.04
CA ASP A 177 34.72 35.74 31.28
C ASP A 177 33.69 35.25 30.24
N PRO A 178 34.03 35.21 28.94
CA PRO A 178 33.16 34.72 27.87
C PRO A 178 32.60 33.30 28.09
N ASN A 179 33.25 32.48 28.92
CA ASN A 179 32.84 31.10 29.16
C ASN A 179 31.71 30.95 30.20
N ILE A 180 31.28 32.03 30.86
CA ILE A 180 30.20 32.00 31.87
C ILE A 180 28.83 31.64 31.27
N LEU A 181 28.63 31.68 29.95
CA LEU A 181 27.37 31.25 29.31
C LEU A 181 27.40 29.78 28.85
N VAL A 182 28.51 29.06 29.02
CA VAL A 182 28.71 27.67 28.54
C VAL A 182 28.31 26.64 29.60
N PHE A 183 27.21 26.86 30.33
CA PHE A 183 26.81 25.95 31.42
C PHE A 183 26.08 24.67 30.98
N ASN A 184 25.83 24.46 29.68
CA ASN A 184 25.02 23.34 29.19
C ASN A 184 25.72 22.39 28.21
N ALA A 185 27.06 22.30 28.23
CA ALA A 185 27.75 21.17 27.61
C ALA A 185 27.81 20.01 28.63
N ARG A 186 26.84 19.10 28.54
CA ARG A 186 26.75 17.87 29.35
C ARG A 186 28.10 17.14 29.33
N SER A 187 28.80 17.17 30.46
CA SER A 187 30.00 16.35 30.68
C SER A 187 29.64 14.87 30.48
N PRO A 188 30.36 14.09 29.66
CA PRO A 188 30.21 12.64 29.61
C PRO A 188 30.68 12.08 30.96
N GLY A 189 29.77 11.40 31.66
CA GLY A 189 29.96 10.98 33.04
C GLY A 189 31.22 10.15 33.25
N ASP A 190 32.04 10.60 34.20
CA ASP A 190 32.97 9.75 34.92
C ASP A 190 32.18 8.67 35.64
N VAL A 191 32.37 7.43 35.19
CA VAL A 191 31.94 6.22 35.89
C VAL A 191 32.88 6.04 37.08
N PHE A 192 32.39 6.30 38.29
CA PHE A 192 33.08 5.87 39.51
C PHE A 192 32.95 4.34 39.68
N PRO A 193 34.02 3.61 40.02
CA PRO A 193 33.93 2.19 40.30
C PRO A 193 33.35 1.98 41.71
N ALA A 194 32.35 1.11 41.81
CA ALA A 194 31.87 0.60 43.09
C ALA A 194 32.87 -0.44 43.63
N GLN A 195 33.19 -0.31 44.91
CA GLN A 195 34.02 -1.21 45.71
C GLN A 195 33.19 -2.38 46.26
#